data_AF-A0A8H4W7A1-F1
#
_entry.id   AF-A0A8H4W7A1-F1
#
_cell.length_a   1.000
_cell.length_b   1.000
_cell.length_c   1.000
_cell.angle_alpha   90.00
_cell.angle_beta   90.00
_cell.angle_gamma   90.00
#
_symmetry.space_group_name_H-M   'P 1'
#
loop_
_entity.id
_entity.type
_entity.pdbx_description
1 polymer ?
#
loop_
_entity_poly.entity_id
_entity_poly.type
_entity_poly.pdbx_seq_one_letter_code
_entity_poly.pdbx_strand_id
1 'polypeptide(L)'
;MIVIGSYFKTDIQRYFSTLATNSANLTNLADVIEATKSDPKEEYPERGINLDSPEYGESLKRNAFFAGDGGIPEVLDSYNLDTVAAPAMYGPSVSFAARSGIPVIVVPMGEYPKQTRQSDRHSA
;
A
#
# COMPACT_ATOMS: atom_id res chain seq x y z
N MET A 1 0.23 -2.78 -6.18
CA MET A 1 -1.04 -2.07 -5.91
C MET A 1 -1.06 -0.82 -6.79
N ILE A 2 -1.57 -0.93 -8.02
CA ILE A 2 -1.37 0.07 -9.09
C ILE A 2 -2.24 1.33 -8.88
N VAL A 3 -3.34 1.21 -8.12
CA VAL A 3 -4.23 2.33 -7.76
C VAL A 3 -3.51 3.43 -6.98
N ILE A 4 -2.64 3.07 -6.02
CA ILE A 4 -1.82 4.03 -5.25
C ILE A 4 -0.95 4.84 -6.21
N GLY A 5 -0.32 4.21 -7.19
CA GLY A 5 0.56 4.91 -8.14
C GLY A 5 -0.15 6.00 -8.94
N SER A 6 -1.43 5.80 -9.29
CA SER A 6 -2.21 6.80 -10.02
C SER A 6 -2.64 8.00 -9.17
N TYR A 7 -3.16 7.77 -7.96
CA TYR A 7 -3.50 8.86 -7.03
C TYR A 7 -2.25 9.62 -6.63
N PHE A 8 -1.15 8.90 -6.40
CA PHE A 8 0.13 9.50 -6.07
C PHE A 8 0.58 10.52 -7.13
N LYS A 9 0.41 10.22 -8.43
CA LYS A 9 0.77 11.16 -9.51
C LYS A 9 0.02 12.49 -9.43
N THR A 10 -1.29 12.46 -9.12
CA THR A 10 -2.10 13.68 -9.01
C THR A 10 -1.91 14.36 -7.65
N ASP A 11 -1.83 13.59 -6.58
CA ASP A 11 -1.77 14.08 -5.22
C ASP A 11 -0.41 14.68 -4.89
N ILE A 12 0.69 14.16 -5.47
CA ILE A 12 2.02 14.72 -5.24
C ILE A 12 2.15 16.14 -5.81
N GLN A 13 1.59 16.38 -7.00
CA GLN A 13 1.54 17.72 -7.58
C GLN A 13 0.70 18.66 -6.73
N ARG A 14 -0.45 18.18 -6.23
CA ARG A 14 -1.30 18.95 -5.31
C ARG A 14 -0.59 19.24 -4.00
N TYR A 15 0.17 18.29 -3.46
CA TYR A 15 0.93 18.46 -2.23
C TYR A 15 2.01 19.54 -2.42
N PHE A 16 2.77 19.49 -3.52
CA PHE A 16 3.81 20.48 -3.79
C PHE A 16 3.29 21.91 -3.90
N SER A 17 2.07 22.13 -4.40
CA SER A 17 1.48 23.48 -4.45
C SER A 17 1.07 24.04 -3.09
N THR A 18 1.02 23.19 -2.05
CA THR A 18 0.73 23.60 -0.66
C THR A 18 1.97 23.90 0.18
N LEU A 19 3.18 23.63 -0.35
CA LEU A 19 4.43 23.84 0.39
C LEU A 19 4.71 25.34 0.55
N ALA A 20 4.87 25.80 1.79
CA ALA A 20 5.29 27.17 2.08
C ALA A 20 6.68 27.50 1.51
N THR A 21 7.59 26.52 1.52
CA THR A 21 8.92 26.62 0.91
C THR A 21 9.19 25.35 0.11
N ASN A 22 9.51 25.51 -1.18
CA ASN A 22 9.88 24.41 -2.07
C ASN A 22 11.30 24.65 -2.61
N SER A 23 12.31 24.32 -1.81
CA SER A 23 13.72 24.61 -2.12
C SER A 23 14.26 23.83 -3.33
N ALA A 24 13.68 22.67 -3.62
CA ALA A 24 14.01 21.85 -4.79
C ALA A 24 13.17 22.20 -6.03
N ASN A 25 12.21 23.13 -5.88
CA ASN A 25 11.31 23.60 -6.93
C ASN A 25 10.58 22.47 -7.69
N LEU A 26 10.25 21.38 -7.00
CA LEU A 26 9.57 20.22 -7.56
C LEU A 26 8.09 20.53 -7.73
N THR A 27 7.53 20.33 -8.91
CA THR A 27 6.14 20.70 -9.23
C THR A 27 5.31 19.51 -9.63
N ASN A 28 5.93 18.44 -10.12
CA ASN A 28 5.23 17.28 -10.64
C ASN A 28 6.06 16.00 -10.43
N LEU A 29 5.45 14.85 -10.75
CA LEU A 29 6.09 13.55 -10.58
C LEU A 29 7.33 13.35 -11.49
N ALA A 30 7.38 13.99 -12.67
CA ALA A 30 8.54 13.90 -13.55
C ALA A 30 9.78 14.58 -12.92
N ASP A 31 9.59 15.74 -12.27
CA ASP A 31 10.66 16.42 -11.54
C ASP A 31 11.23 15.53 -10.42
N VAL A 32 10.37 14.79 -9.72
CA VAL A 32 10.78 13.82 -8.68
C VAL A 32 11.56 12.66 -9.29
N ILE A 33 11.07 12.10 -10.39
CA ILE A 33 11.76 11.00 -11.09
C ILE A 33 13.14 11.45 -11.57
N GLU A 34 13.26 12.64 -12.12
CA GLU A 34 14.54 13.20 -12.57
C GLU A 34 15.49 13.43 -11.40
N ALA A 35 15.01 14.04 -10.32
CA ALA A 35 15.78 14.25 -9.10
C ALA A 35 16.33 12.92 -8.55
N THR A 36 15.48 11.89 -8.42
CA THR A 36 15.88 10.56 -7.94
C THR A 36 16.89 9.88 -8.87
N LYS A 37 16.77 10.03 -10.18
CA LYS A 37 17.74 9.45 -11.14
C LYS A 37 19.08 10.19 -11.15
N SER A 38 19.06 11.48 -10.81
CA SER A 38 20.24 12.36 -10.88
C SER A 38 21.10 12.33 -9.61
N ASP A 39 20.52 11.97 -8.45
CA ASP A 39 21.26 11.90 -7.18
C ASP A 39 21.84 10.49 -6.97
N PRO A 40 23.18 10.33 -6.95
CA PRO A 40 23.81 9.04 -6.70
C PRO A 40 23.42 8.38 -5.35
N LYS A 41 22.97 9.18 -4.36
CA LYS A 41 22.53 8.67 -3.05
C LYS A 41 21.22 7.90 -3.12
N GLU A 42 20.45 8.07 -4.18
CA GLU A 42 19.17 7.40 -4.39
C GLU A 42 19.34 5.99 -4.98
N GLU A 43 20.57 5.57 -5.31
CA GLU A 43 20.93 4.22 -5.76
C GLU A 43 20.09 3.75 -6.97
N TYR A 44 19.68 4.69 -7.82
CA TYR A 44 19.03 4.36 -9.09
C TYR A 44 20.05 3.78 -10.08
N PRO A 45 19.75 2.67 -10.80
CA PRO A 45 18.46 1.98 -10.93
C PRO A 45 18.22 0.78 -9.99
N GLU A 46 19.11 0.48 -9.05
CA GLU A 46 19.03 -0.75 -8.23
C GLU A 46 17.75 -0.82 -7.38
N ARG A 47 17.12 0.33 -7.05
CA ARG A 47 15.90 0.43 -6.23
C ARG A 47 14.65 0.95 -6.97
N GLY A 48 14.63 0.96 -8.30
CA GLY A 48 13.53 1.52 -9.11
C GLY A 48 12.32 0.59 -9.35
N ILE A 49 11.11 1.16 -9.51
CA ILE A 49 9.87 0.44 -9.90
C ILE A 49 9.47 0.86 -11.31
N ASN A 50 9.18 -0.10 -12.19
CA ASN A 50 8.66 0.15 -13.55
C ASN A 50 7.17 0.53 -13.50
N LEU A 51 6.80 1.67 -14.07
CA LEU A 51 5.47 2.29 -13.96
C LEU A 51 4.57 2.07 -15.20
N ASP A 52 5.08 1.49 -16.30
CA ASP A 52 4.35 1.38 -17.58
C ASP A 52 3.56 0.07 -17.75
N SER A 53 2.96 -0.42 -16.66
CA SER A 53 2.25 -1.70 -16.61
C SER A 53 0.81 -1.56 -17.15
N PRO A 54 0.42 -2.26 -18.23
CA PRO A 54 -0.94 -2.19 -18.81
C PRO A 54 -2.04 -2.73 -17.87
N GLU A 55 -1.68 -3.34 -16.74
CA GLU A 55 -2.56 -4.00 -15.78
C GLU A 55 -3.34 -3.04 -14.85
N TYR A 56 -3.27 -1.71 -15.07
CA TYR A 56 -3.92 -0.70 -14.21
C TYR A 56 -5.44 -0.89 -14.11
N GLY A 57 -6.12 -1.00 -15.25
CA GLY A 57 -7.59 -1.05 -15.30
C GLY A 57 -8.16 -2.25 -14.55
N GLU A 58 -7.56 -3.42 -14.73
CA GLU A 58 -7.96 -4.63 -14.00
C GLU A 58 -7.62 -4.55 -12.51
N SER A 59 -6.45 -3.98 -12.18
CA SER A 59 -6.03 -3.79 -10.80
C SER A 59 -6.95 -2.84 -10.04
N LEU A 60 -7.48 -1.80 -10.69
CA LEU A 60 -8.43 -0.86 -10.11
C LEU A 60 -9.76 -1.54 -9.79
N LYS A 61 -10.33 -2.29 -10.75
CA LYS A 61 -11.57 -3.06 -10.54
C LYS A 61 -11.41 -4.06 -9.39
N ARG A 62 -10.29 -4.78 -9.36
CA ARG A 62 -9.99 -5.75 -8.31
C ARG A 62 -9.81 -5.10 -6.94
N ASN A 63 -9.20 -3.91 -6.90
CA ASN A 63 -9.04 -3.15 -5.67
C ASN A 63 -10.40 -2.69 -5.12
N ALA A 64 -11.28 -2.16 -5.98
CA ALA A 64 -12.62 -1.73 -5.62
C ALA A 64 -13.48 -2.91 -5.12
N PHE A 65 -13.44 -4.06 -5.80
CA PHE A 65 -14.14 -5.26 -5.35
C PHE A 65 -13.72 -5.68 -3.94
N PHE A 66 -12.41 -5.76 -3.69
CA PHE A 66 -11.88 -6.12 -2.37
C PHE A 66 -12.04 -5.03 -1.31
N ALA A 67 -12.42 -3.81 -1.69
CA ALA A 67 -12.79 -2.75 -0.76
C ALA A 67 -14.25 -2.85 -0.29
N GLY A 68 -15.13 -3.47 -1.09
CA GLY A 68 -16.56 -3.65 -0.80
C GLY A 68 -16.95 -5.12 -0.72
N ASP A 69 -17.77 -5.56 -1.68
CA ASP A 69 -18.42 -6.87 -1.75
C ASP A 69 -17.47 -8.09 -1.67
N GLY A 70 -16.19 -7.92 -2.01
CA GLY A 70 -15.17 -8.96 -1.90
C GLY A 70 -14.32 -8.89 -0.64
N GLY A 71 -14.63 -7.96 0.27
CA GLY A 71 -13.78 -7.54 1.37
C GLY A 71 -14.39 -7.74 2.75
N ILE A 72 -13.82 -7.02 3.72
CA ILE A 72 -14.25 -7.05 5.12
C ILE A 72 -15.71 -6.56 5.29
N PRO A 73 -16.20 -5.51 4.60
CA PRO A 73 -17.59 -5.06 4.75
C PRO A 73 -18.62 -6.17 4.51
N GLU A 74 -18.48 -6.90 3.40
CA GLU A 74 -19.41 -7.97 3.04
C GLU A 74 -19.45 -9.07 4.11
N VAL A 75 -18.29 -9.43 4.67
CA VAL A 75 -18.20 -10.44 5.72
C VAL A 75 -18.87 -9.96 7.01
N LEU A 76 -18.70 -8.69 7.37
CA LEU A 76 -19.36 -8.13 8.56
C LEU A 76 -20.89 -8.18 8.40
N ASP A 77 -21.41 -7.76 7.25
CA ASP A 77 -22.84 -7.71 6.98
C ASP A 77 -23.46 -9.12 6.84
N SER A 78 -22.82 -10.01 6.06
CA SER A 78 -23.31 -11.36 5.80
C SER A 78 -23.42 -12.23 7.05
N TYR A 79 -22.52 -12.02 8.03
CA TYR A 79 -22.46 -12.81 9.25
C TYR A 79 -22.91 -12.04 10.50
N ASN A 80 -23.40 -10.80 10.34
CA ASN A 80 -23.81 -9.91 11.43
C ASN A 80 -22.73 -9.82 12.54
N LEU A 81 -21.50 -9.48 12.13
CA LEU A 81 -20.33 -9.36 12.99
C LEU A 81 -20.01 -7.90 13.30
N ASP A 82 -19.53 -7.63 14.52
CA ASP A 82 -19.03 -6.31 14.89
C ASP A 82 -17.56 -6.07 14.45
N THR A 83 -16.79 -7.15 14.29
CA THR A 83 -15.34 -7.06 14.00
C THR A 83 -14.78 -8.36 13.41
N VAL A 84 -13.62 -8.24 12.76
CA VAL A 84 -12.82 -9.38 12.27
C VAL A 84 -11.46 -9.36 13.00
N ALA A 85 -11.14 -10.45 13.70
CA ALA A 85 -9.86 -10.62 14.36
C ALA A 85 -8.94 -11.55 13.55
N ALA A 86 -7.71 -11.10 13.30
CA ALA A 86 -6.68 -11.88 12.62
C ALA A 86 -5.28 -11.53 13.17
N PRO A 87 -4.27 -12.40 13.02
CA PRO A 87 -2.90 -12.05 13.38
C PRO A 87 -2.42 -10.79 12.64
N ALA A 88 -1.82 -9.84 13.37
CA ALA A 88 -1.53 -8.49 12.89
C ALA A 88 -0.56 -8.42 11.69
N MET A 89 0.28 -9.44 11.48
CA MET A 89 1.23 -9.51 10.36
C MET A 89 0.76 -10.43 9.23
N TYR A 90 -0.51 -10.81 9.23
CA TYR A 90 -1.10 -11.48 8.09
C TYR A 90 -1.39 -10.44 6.99
N GLY A 91 -0.47 -10.33 6.02
CA GLY A 91 -0.54 -9.33 4.95
C GLY A 91 -1.93 -9.11 4.32
N PRO A 92 -2.74 -10.16 4.09
CA PRO A 92 -4.10 -9.99 3.60
C PRO A 92 -5.00 -9.17 4.53
N SER A 93 -5.05 -9.41 5.85
CA SER A 93 -6.01 -8.76 6.76
C SER A 93 -5.84 -7.23 6.80
N VAL A 94 -4.59 -6.76 6.90
CA VAL A 94 -4.28 -5.32 6.86
C VAL A 94 -4.54 -4.72 5.48
N SER A 95 -4.25 -5.45 4.41
CA SER A 95 -4.44 -4.97 3.04
C SER A 95 -5.92 -4.80 2.67
N PHE A 96 -6.79 -5.70 3.12
CA PHE A 96 -8.24 -5.59 2.91
C PHE A 96 -8.81 -4.41 3.69
N ALA A 97 -8.46 -4.28 4.98
CA ALA A 97 -8.93 -3.17 5.80
C ALA A 97 -8.50 -1.80 5.26
N ALA A 98 -7.24 -1.68 4.81
CA ALA A 98 -6.72 -0.46 4.22
C ALA A 98 -7.44 -0.05 2.93
N ARG A 99 -7.87 -1.02 2.11
CA ARG A 99 -8.64 -0.75 0.88
C ARG A 99 -10.06 -0.26 1.19
N SER A 100 -10.68 -0.83 2.22
CA SER A 100 -12.05 -0.47 2.65
C SER A 100 -12.10 0.79 3.53
N GLY A 101 -10.96 1.35 3.95
CA GLY A 101 -10.92 2.49 4.87
C GLY A 101 -11.40 2.18 6.29
N ILE A 102 -11.39 0.91 6.69
CA ILE A 102 -11.87 0.44 7.99
C ILE A 102 -10.73 0.57 9.02
N PRO A 103 -11.01 0.97 10.27
CA PRO A 103 -10.00 1.02 11.33
C PRO A 103 -9.40 -0.36 11.63
N VAL A 104 -8.08 -0.39 11.90
CA VAL A 104 -7.36 -1.59 12.35
C VAL A 104 -6.75 -1.30 13.72
N ILE A 105 -6.99 -2.19 14.68
CA ILE A 105 -6.40 -2.13 16.03
C ILE A 105 -5.52 -3.35 16.21
N VAL A 106 -4.24 -3.12 16.52
CA VAL A 106 -3.26 -4.19 16.78
C VAL A 106 -3.10 -4.37 18.29
N VAL A 107 -3.34 -5.58 18.78
CA VAL A 107 -3.19 -5.96 20.19
C VAL A 107 -2.12 -7.06 20.30
N PRO A 108 -1.18 -6.97 21.26
CA PRO A 108 -0.22 -8.05 21.50
C PRO A 108 -0.95 -9.38 21.80
N MET A 109 -0.75 -10.38 20.94
CA MET A 109 -1.32 -11.73 21.10
C MET A 109 -0.43 -12.69 21.93
N GLY A 110 0.73 -12.21 22.40
CA GLY A 110 1.72 -13.00 23.13
C GLY A 110 2.98 -13.30 22.32
N GLU A 111 3.73 -14.30 22.75
CA GLU A 111 4.97 -14.75 22.12
C GLU A 111 4.85 -16.18 21.60
N TYR A 112 5.59 -16.49 20.54
CA TYR A 112 5.74 -17.87 20.10
C TYR A 112 6.66 -18.63 21.07
N PRO A 113 6.41 -19.92 21.36
CA PRO A 113 7.32 -20.76 22.13
C PRO A 113 8.75 -20.76 21.55
N LYS A 114 9.76 -20.92 22.41
CA LYS A 114 11.18 -20.89 22.00
C LYS A 114 11.55 -21.91 20.91
N GLN A 115 10.77 -22.98 20.76
CA GLN A 115 10.99 -24.01 19.73
C GLN A 115 10.24 -23.75 18.41
N THR A 116 9.51 -22.64 18.27
CA THR A 116 8.80 -22.34 17.03
C THR A 116 9.80 -22.07 15.91
N ARG A 117 9.81 -22.95 14.90
CA ARG A 117 10.59 -22.76 13.68
C ARG A 117 9.94 -21.68 12.83
N GLN A 118 10.70 -20.67 12.41
CA GLN A 118 10.26 -19.81 11.32
C GLN A 118 10.27 -20.64 10.03
N SER A 119 9.14 -20.69 9.33
CA SER A 119 9.12 -21.25 7.98
C SER A 119 9.86 -20.29 7.05
N ASP A 120 10.92 -20.75 6.41
CA ASP A 120 11.70 -19.98 5.44
C ASP A 120 10.77 -19.48 4.32
N ARG A 121 10.54 -18.16 4.27
CA ARG A 121 9.77 -17.50 3.19
C ARG A 121 10.63 -17.26 1.93
N HIS A 122 11.46 -18.23 1.53
CA HIS A 122 12.33 -18.11 0.35
C HIS A 122 12.31 -19.35 -0.57
N SER A 123 11.16 -20.01 -0.70
CA SER A 123 10.94 -21.02 -1.75
C SER A 123 9.59 -20.79 -2.43
N ALA A 124 9.57 -19.81 -3.33
CA ALA A 124 8.62 -19.69 -4.43
C ALA A 124 9.31 -18.99 -5.60
#